data_AF-A0AA34SGL5-F1
#
_entry.id   AF-A0AA34SGL5-F1
#
_cell.length_a   1.000
_cell.length_b   1.000
_cell.length_c   1.000
_cell.angle_alpha   90.00
_cell.angle_beta   90.00
_cell.angle_gamma   90.00
#
_symmetry.space_group_name_H-M   'P 1'
#
loop_
_entity.id
_entity.type
_entity.pdbx_description
1 polymer ?
#
loop_
_entity_poly.entity_id
_entity_poly.type
_entity_poly.pdbx_seq_one_letter_code
_entity_poly.pdbx_strand_id
1 'polypeptide(L)'
;MKKQETRDIKIRFTIEEYQEVWKRKEAHQLSFTDYARITMLGRDAARKFPDRKVLGAILTELGKLSFSMQQVAALYLSDPASQHLSLKDFERVQHNIETIRDYIAKAVRL
;
A
#
# COMPACT_ATOMS: atom_id res chain seq x y z
N MET A 1 2.33 -2.42 -26.40
CA MET A 1 1.31 -2.36 -25.32
C MET A 1 0.08 -1.67 -25.85
N LYS A 2 -1.11 -2.30 -25.80
CA LYS A 2 -2.37 -1.60 -26.12
C LYS A 2 -2.59 -0.52 -25.05
N LYS A 3 -2.78 0.74 -25.46
CA LYS A 3 -3.16 1.82 -24.54
C LYS A 3 -4.53 1.46 -23.96
N GLN A 4 -4.63 1.47 -22.64
CA GLN A 4 -5.87 1.24 -21.93
C GLN A 4 -6.81 2.42 -22.23
N GLU A 5 -7.97 2.16 -22.84
CA GLU A 5 -8.94 3.21 -23.15
C GLU A 5 -9.63 3.66 -21.87
N THR A 6 -9.45 4.92 -21.50
CA THR A 6 -10.18 5.56 -20.40
C THR A 6 -11.34 6.36 -20.95
N ARG A 7 -12.55 6.18 -20.38
CA ARG A 7 -13.72 7.02 -20.68
C ARG A 7 -13.86 8.11 -19.63
N ASP A 8 -14.03 9.34 -20.08
CA ASP A 8 -14.35 10.47 -19.20
C ASP A 8 -15.85 10.48 -18.87
N ILE A 9 -16.18 10.56 -17.58
CA ILE A 9 -17.56 10.63 -17.09
C ILE A 9 -17.72 11.95 -16.33
N LYS A 10 -18.69 12.77 -16.73
CA LYS A 10 -19.05 14.00 -16.02
C LYS A 10 -20.22 13.73 -15.07
N ILE A 11 -20.01 14.00 -13.78
CA ILE A 11 -21.03 13.89 -12.74
C ILE A 11 -21.37 15.30 -12.26
N ARG A 12 -22.67 15.58 -12.09
CA ARG A 12 -23.15 16.85 -11.55
C ARG A 12 -23.60 16.63 -10.11
N PHE A 13 -23.32 17.62 -9.26
CA PHE A 13 -23.66 17.60 -7.85
C PHE A 13 -24.41 18.90 -7.50
N THR A 14 -25.29 18.80 -6.51
CA THR A 14 -25.68 19.94 -5.69
C THR A 14 -24.50 20.42 -4.83
N ILE A 15 -24.61 21.61 -4.24
CA ILE A 15 -23.52 22.17 -3.42
C ILE A 15 -23.30 21.30 -2.18
N GLU A 16 -24.37 20.82 -1.56
CA GLU A 16 -24.34 19.97 -0.38
C GLU A 16 -23.67 18.61 -0.69
N GLU A 17 -24.04 17.98 -1.80
CA GLU A 17 -23.41 16.73 -2.25
C GLU A 17 -21.92 16.94 -2.56
N TYR A 18 -21.57 18.07 -3.18
CA TYR A 18 -20.17 18.39 -3.46
C TYR A 18 -19.36 18.52 -2.17
N GLN A 19 -19.87 19.21 -1.15
CA GLN A 19 -19.20 19.37 0.14
C GLN A 19 -18.99 18.03 0.84
N GLU A 20 -19.97 17.14 0.79
CA GLU A 20 -19.85 15.80 1.38
C GLU A 20 -18.81 14.94 0.63
N VAL A 21 -18.83 14.97 -0.70
CA VAL A 21 -17.81 14.29 -1.53
C VAL A 21 -16.42 14.86 -1.26
N TRP A 22 -16.29 16.19 -1.16
CA TRP A 22 -15.04 16.86 -0.82
C TRP A 22 -14.51 16.38 0.54
N LYS A 23 -15.34 16.44 1.57
CA LYS A 23 -14.97 16.03 2.94
C LYS A 23 -14.49 14.57 2.99
N ARG A 24 -15.21 13.66 2.33
CA ARG A 24 -14.84 12.24 2.30
C ARG A 24 -13.57 11.97 1.52
N LYS A 25 -13.42 12.60 0.34
CA LYS A 25 -12.20 12.53 -0.45
C LYS A 25 -10.99 12.98 0.38
N GLU A 26 -11.08 14.13 1.05
CA GLU A 26 -10.00 14.69 1.87
C GLU A 26 -9.67 13.81 3.08
N ALA A 27 -10.68 13.24 3.76
CA ALA A 27 -10.46 12.30 4.85
C ALA A 27 -9.61 11.07 4.43
N HIS A 28 -9.71 10.67 3.16
CA HIS A 28 -8.92 9.60 2.56
C HIS A 28 -7.74 10.11 1.71
N GLN A 29 -7.54 11.43 1.65
CA GLN A 29 -6.53 12.16 0.87
C GLN A 29 -6.50 11.77 -0.63
N LEU A 30 -7.65 11.44 -1.22
CA LEU A 30 -7.73 10.96 -2.60
C LEU A 30 -7.86 12.11 -3.60
N SER A 31 -7.59 11.87 -4.89
CA SER A 31 -8.08 12.77 -5.94
C SER A 31 -9.59 12.57 -6.14
N PHE A 32 -10.27 13.50 -6.83
CA PHE A 32 -11.69 13.29 -7.16
C PHE A 32 -11.90 12.07 -8.06
N THR A 33 -10.97 11.88 -8.99
CA THR A 33 -10.96 10.75 -9.91
C THR A 33 -10.81 9.42 -9.17
N ASP A 34 -9.90 9.34 -8.19
CA ASP A 34 -9.67 8.09 -7.45
C ASP A 34 -10.83 7.79 -6.49
N TYR A 35 -11.36 8.82 -5.83
CA TYR A 35 -12.57 8.67 -5.01
C TYR A 35 -13.75 8.20 -5.84
N ALA A 36 -13.99 8.80 -7.02
CA ALA A 36 -15.05 8.38 -7.93
C ALA A 36 -14.85 6.95 -8.42
N ARG A 37 -13.63 6.59 -8.88
CA ARG A 37 -13.33 5.21 -9.32
C ARG A 37 -13.64 4.18 -8.25
N ILE A 38 -13.23 4.43 -7.00
CA ILE A 38 -13.45 3.49 -5.90
C ILE A 38 -14.93 3.38 -5.56
N THR A 39 -15.62 4.51 -5.42
CA THR A 39 -17.05 4.53 -5.05
C THR A 39 -17.97 4.01 -6.15
N MET A 40 -17.60 4.18 -7.43
CA MET A 40 -18.35 3.67 -8.57
C MET A 40 -18.28 2.14 -8.72
N LEU A 41 -17.36 1.45 -8.02
CA LEU A 41 -17.32 -0.02 -7.97
C LEU A 41 -18.41 -0.63 -7.09
N GLY A 42 -19.21 0.19 -6.39
CA GLY A 42 -20.35 -0.25 -5.58
C GLY A 42 -20.33 0.31 -4.16
N ARG A 43 -21.48 0.24 -3.47
CA ARG A 43 -21.68 0.82 -2.12
C ARG A 43 -20.67 0.28 -1.08
N ASP A 44 -20.23 -0.96 -1.22
CA ASP A 44 -19.27 -1.57 -0.29
C ASP A 44 -17.80 -1.22 -0.57
N ALA A 45 -17.47 -0.74 -1.77
CA ALA A 45 -16.11 -0.35 -2.11
C ALA A 45 -15.67 0.92 -1.36
N ALA A 46 -16.61 1.82 -1.05
CA ALA A 46 -16.38 2.99 -0.20
C ALA A 46 -16.02 2.64 1.25
N ARG A 47 -16.25 1.40 1.70
CA ARG A 47 -15.81 0.94 3.04
C ARG A 47 -14.37 0.42 3.04
N LYS A 48 -13.76 0.25 1.86
CA LYS A 48 -12.43 -0.33 1.64
C LYS A 48 -11.38 0.73 1.26
N PHE A 49 -11.59 1.99 1.64
CA PHE A 49 -10.55 3.01 1.41
C PHE A 49 -9.30 2.63 2.20
N PRO A 50 -8.15 2.42 1.54
CA PRO A 50 -6.94 2.06 2.24
C PRO A 50 -6.45 3.24 3.06
N ASP A 51 -6.17 3.02 4.35
CA ASP A 51 -5.61 4.05 5.22
C ASP A 51 -4.18 4.37 4.77
N ARG A 52 -3.93 5.60 4.33
CA ARG A 52 -2.60 6.04 3.87
C ARG A 52 -1.53 5.95 4.94
N LYS A 53 -1.86 6.10 6.23
CA LYS A 53 -0.90 5.88 7.31
C LYS A 53 -0.50 4.42 7.36
N VAL A 54 -1.46 3.52 7.18
CA VAL A 54 -1.20 2.07 7.12
C VAL A 54 -0.42 1.71 5.86
N LEU A 55 -0.76 2.26 4.69
CA LEU A 55 0.02 2.09 3.46
C LEU A 55 1.46 2.61 3.61
N GLY A 56 1.65 3.77 4.26
CA GLY A 56 2.97 4.32 4.57
C GLY A 56 3.77 3.44 5.53
N ALA A 57 3.12 2.84 6.53
CA ALA A 57 3.75 1.85 7.40
C ALA A 57 4.18 0.60 6.63
N ILE A 58 3.33 0.07 5.74
CA ILE A 58 3.67 -1.07 4.86
C ILE A 58 4.90 -0.75 4.01
N LEU A 59 4.93 0.42 3.36
CA LEU A 59 6.06 0.85 2.54
C LEU A 59 7.36 0.98 3.35
N THR A 60 7.26 1.49 4.59
CA THR A 60 8.40 1.64 5.48
C THR A 60 8.99 0.28 5.86
N GLU A 61 8.14 -0.69 6.24
CA GLU A 61 8.61 -2.04 6.58
C GLU A 61 9.17 -2.79 5.37
N LEU A 62 8.57 -2.63 4.18
CA LEU A 62 9.11 -3.15 2.92
C LEU A 62 10.50 -2.58 2.62
N GLY A 63 10.72 -1.28 2.91
CA GLY A 63 12.03 -0.64 2.80
C GLY A 63 13.07 -1.29 3.72
N LYS A 64 12.71 -1.57 4.98
CA LYS A 64 13.60 -2.28 5.94
C LYS A 64 13.93 -3.70 5.49
N LEU A 65 12.94 -4.42 4.94
CA LEU A 65 13.13 -5.75 4.39
C LEU A 65 14.10 -5.71 3.20
N SER A 66 13.89 -4.81 2.25
CA SER A 66 14.78 -4.62 1.09
C SER A 66 16.21 -4.31 1.52
N PHE A 67 16.40 -3.40 2.47
CA PHE A 67 17.72 -3.06 3.01
C PHE A 67 18.40 -4.24 3.72
N SER A 68 17.64 -5.05 4.46
CA SER A 68 18.17 -6.26 5.12
C SER A 68 18.61 -7.28 4.08
N MET A 69 17.79 -7.50 3.04
CA MET A 69 18.12 -8.42 1.93
C MET A 69 19.33 -7.94 1.11
N GLN A 70 19.49 -6.64 0.90
CA GLN A 70 20.68 -6.08 0.23
C GLN A 70 21.95 -6.31 1.01
N GLN A 71 21.94 -6.16 2.34
CA GLN A 71 23.10 -6.47 3.18
C GLN A 71 23.47 -7.95 3.11
N VAL A 72 22.47 -8.84 3.12
CA VAL A 72 22.67 -10.29 2.96
C VAL A 72 23.24 -10.61 1.58
N ALA A 73 22.71 -10.00 0.52
CA ALA A 73 23.22 -10.19 -0.83
C ALA A 73 24.66 -9.66 -0.99
N ALA A 74 24.99 -8.51 -0.39
CA ALA A 74 26.33 -7.94 -0.41
C ALA A 74 27.34 -8.84 0.33
N LEU A 75 26.95 -9.37 1.49
CA LEU A 75 27.76 -10.34 2.25
C LEU A 75 28.01 -11.61 1.43
N TYR A 76 26.97 -12.14 0.77
CA TYR A 76 27.06 -13.31 -0.09
C TYR A 76 27.97 -13.10 -1.31
N LEU A 77 27.95 -11.90 -1.92
CA LEU A 77 28.84 -11.55 -3.03
C LEU A 77 30.30 -11.38 -2.58
N SER A 78 30.52 -10.91 -1.34
CA SER A 78 31.86 -10.69 -0.80
C SER A 78 32.53 -11.97 -0.28
N ASP A 79 31.75 -12.94 0.22
CA ASP A 79 32.26 -14.23 0.68
C ASP A 79 31.21 -15.36 0.46
N PRO A 80 31.18 -15.96 -0.74
CA PRO A 80 30.24 -17.03 -1.08
C PRO A 80 30.40 -18.33 -0.25
N ALA A 81 31.54 -18.50 0.42
CA ALA A 81 31.83 -19.68 1.23
C ALA A 81 31.33 -19.56 2.69
N SER A 82 31.02 -18.34 3.14
CA SER A 82 30.40 -18.04 4.45
C SER A 82 28.90 -18.37 4.43
N GLN A 83 28.59 -19.65 4.35
CA GLN A 83 27.30 -20.12 3.81
C GLN A 83 26.04 -19.91 4.65
N HIS A 84 26.05 -19.19 5.77
CA HIS A 84 24.88 -19.12 6.64
C HIS A 84 24.56 -17.69 7.08
N LEU A 85 23.41 -17.19 6.62
CA LEU A 85 22.64 -16.16 7.31
C LEU A 85 22.67 -16.46 8.82
N SER A 86 23.11 -15.50 9.64
CA SER A 86 23.04 -15.71 11.08
C SER A 86 21.57 -15.91 11.47
N LEU A 87 21.32 -16.71 12.51
CA LEU A 87 19.96 -16.92 13.04
C LEU A 87 19.26 -15.56 13.29
N LYS A 88 20.01 -14.57 13.76
CA LYS A 88 19.55 -13.21 14.01
C LYS A 88 19.11 -12.46 12.74
N ASP A 89 19.82 -12.66 11.62
CA ASP A 89 19.44 -12.06 10.34
C ASP A 89 18.17 -12.70 9.77
N PHE A 90 18.05 -14.02 9.92
CA PHE A 90 16.83 -14.76 9.56
C PHE A 90 15.62 -14.31 10.39
N GLU A 91 15.76 -14.25 11.72
CA GLU A 91 14.73 -13.76 12.64
C GLU A 91 14.31 -12.32 12.31
N ARG A 92 15.26 -11.45 11.95
CA ARG A 92 14.98 -10.06 11.55
C ARG A 92 14.17 -9.99 10.25
N VAL A 93 14.53 -10.80 9.25
CA VAL A 93 13.79 -10.89 7.98
C VAL A 93 12.39 -11.43 8.23
N GLN A 94 12.25 -12.49 9.01
CA GLN A 94 10.96 -13.07 9.36
C GLN A 94 10.06 -12.07 10.10
N HIS A 95 10.61 -11.37 11.09
CA HIS A 95 9.88 -10.34 11.84
C HIS A 95 9.40 -9.18 10.94
N ASN A 96 10.24 -8.73 10.01
CA ASN A 96 9.84 -7.69 9.04
C ASN A 96 8.69 -8.19 8.14
N ILE A 97 8.75 -9.44 7.67
CA ILE A 97 7.69 -10.05 6.83
C ILE A 97 6.37 -10.15 7.61
N GLU A 98 6.41 -10.62 8.87
CA GLU A 98 5.22 -10.70 9.74
C GLU A 98 4.62 -9.33 10.00
N THR A 99 5.46 -8.32 10.26
CA THR A 99 5.02 -6.93 10.47
C THR A 99 4.37 -6.34 9.22
N ILE A 100 4.95 -6.59 8.03
CA ILE A 100 4.36 -6.18 6.74
C ILE A 100 3.00 -6.84 6.56
N ARG A 101 2.90 -8.15 6.81
CA ARG A 101 1.64 -8.91 6.70
C ARG A 101 0.56 -8.34 7.63
N ASP A 102 0.91 -7.98 8.85
CA ASP A 102 -0.01 -7.37 9.82
C ASP A 102 -0.50 -5.99 9.36
N TYR A 103 0.39 -5.15 8.81
CA TYR A 103 -0.03 -3.87 8.27
C TYR A 103 -0.90 -4.03 7.01
N ILE A 104 -0.60 -4.99 6.12
CA ILE A 104 -1.46 -5.33 4.98
C ILE A 104 -2.83 -5.79 5.47
N ALA A 105 -2.90 -6.69 6.46
CA ALA A 105 -4.17 -7.15 7.02
C ALA A 105 -5.01 -5.99 7.60
N LYS A 106 -4.37 -5.07 8.32
CA LYS A 106 -4.99 -3.84 8.83
C LYS A 106 -5.45 -2.90 7.71
N ALA A 107 -4.70 -2.81 6.61
CA ALA A 107 -5.03 -1.97 5.46
C ALA A 107 -6.18 -2.53 4.63
N VAL A 108 -6.29 -3.86 4.52
CA VAL A 108 -7.21 -4.52 3.59
C VAL A 108 -8.60 -4.75 4.20
N ARG A 109 -8.75 -4.80 5.54
CA ARG A 109 -10.04 -5.08 6.23
C ARG A 109 -10.96 -6.00 5.40
N LEU A 110 -10.52 -7.25 5.24
CA LEU A 110 -11.47 -8.38 5.24
C LEU A 110 -11.82 -8.67 6.70
#